data_AF-A0A0X1KLM2-F1
#
_entry.id   AF-A0A0X1KLM2-F1
#
_cell.length_a   1.000
_cell.length_b   1.000
_cell.length_c   1.000
_cell.angle_alpha   90.00
_cell.angle_beta   90.00
_cell.angle_gamma   90.00
#
_symmetry.space_group_name_H-M   'P 1'
#
loop_
_entity.id
_entity.type
_entity.pdbx_description
1 polymer ?
#
loop_
_entity_poly.entity_id
_entity_poly.type
_entity_poly.pdbx_seq_one_letter_code
_entity_poly.pdbx_strand_id
1 'polypeptide(L)' 'MRPVGVYLDREALEILDEVRESLARQLGVRKERISRSMAVKHLYHLSKQVLKKSS' A
#
# COMPACT_ATOMS: atom_id res chain seq x y z
N MET A 1 -20.48 -12.73 7.37
CA MET A 1 -19.16 -12.72 6.68
C MET A 1 -18.16 -12.04 7.61
N ARG A 2 -17.19 -12.77 8.19
CA ARG A 2 -16.13 -12.13 9.01
C ARG A 2 -15.15 -11.43 8.07
N PRO A 3 -14.66 -10.22 8.36
CA PRO A 3 -13.60 -9.62 7.56
C PRO A 3 -12.37 -10.52 7.66
N VAL A 4 -11.87 -10.97 6.50
CA VAL A 4 -10.60 -11.69 6.39
C VAL A 4 -9.50 -10.69 6.71
N GLY A 5 -9.23 -10.51 8.00
CA GLY A 5 -8.12 -9.71 8.49
C GLY A 5 -6.83 -10.48 8.19
N VAL A 6 -6.07 -10.04 7.20
CA VAL A 6 -4.68 -10.44 7.07
C VAL A 6 -3.99 -9.99 8.36
N TYR A 7 -3.55 -10.92 9.19
CA TYR A 7 -2.68 -10.60 10.31
C TYR A 7 -1.36 -10.14 9.71
N LEU A 8 -1.19 -8.83 9.67
CA LEU A 8 0.07 -8.22 9.26
C LEU A 8 0.94 -8.15 10.49
N ASP A 9 2.10 -8.79 10.42
CA ASP A 9 3.14 -8.62 11.41
C ASP A 9 3.51 -7.14 11.53
N ARG A 10 4.06 -6.75 12.69
CA ARG A 10 4.40 -5.36 12.98
C ARG A 10 5.25 -4.72 11.88
N GLU A 11 6.22 -5.46 11.36
CA GLU A 11 7.08 -5.05 10.25
C GLU A 11 6.26 -4.74 8.98
N ALA A 12 5.28 -5.56 8.64
CA ALA A 12 4.43 -5.33 7.48
C ALA A 12 3.52 -4.09 7.67
N LEU A 13 3.11 -3.79 8.90
CA LEU A 13 2.37 -2.57 9.21
C LEU A 13 3.25 -1.31 9.08
N GLU A 14 4.52 -1.40 9.50
CA GLU A 14 5.51 -0.33 9.36
C GLU A 14 5.79 -0.04 7.88
N ILE A 15 6.04 -1.08 7.07
CA ILE A 15 6.21 -0.96 5.61
C ILE A 15 4.99 -0.32 4.96
N LEU A 16 3.77 -0.75 5.34
CA LEU A 16 2.56 -0.14 4.80
C LEU A 16 2.43 1.33 5.18
N ASP A 17 2.88 1.74 6.36
CA ASP A 17 2.81 3.13 6.78
C ASP A 17 3.79 4.01 6.01
N GLU A 18 4.99 3.52 5.72
CA GLU A 18 5.96 4.18 4.83
C GLU A 18 5.40 4.37 3.41
N VAL A 19 4.74 3.34 2.88
CA VAL A 19 4.09 3.40 1.56
C VAL A 19 2.95 4.42 1.57
N ARG A 20 2.16 4.48 2.65
CA ARG A 20 1.11 5.51 2.81
C ARG A 20 1.71 6.91 2.82
N GLU A 21 2.84 7.12 3.49
CA GLU A 21 3.54 8.41 3.49
C GLU A 21 4.02 8.81 2.10
N SER A 22 4.68 7.90 1.40
CA SER A 22 5.16 8.14 0.05
C SER A 22 4.01 8.50 -0.90
N LEU A 23 2.94 7.70 -0.88
CA LEU A 23 1.76 7.94 -1.71
C LEU A 23 1.06 9.26 -1.35
N ALA A 24 0.97 9.60 -0.07
CA ALA A 24 0.39 10.86 0.38
C ALA A 24 1.18 12.07 -0.15
N ARG A 25 2.51 12.01 -0.12
CA ARG A 25 3.39 13.05 -0.69
C ARG A 25 3.20 13.19 -2.21
N GLN A 26 3.12 12.07 -2.94
CA GLN A 26 2.90 12.07 -4.39
C GLN A 26 1.57 12.72 -4.78
N LEU A 27 0.54 12.54 -3.95
CA LEU A 27 -0.81 13.06 -4.19
C LEU A 27 -1.06 14.44 -3.57
N GLY A 28 -0.10 14.99 -2.82
CA GLY A 28 -0.26 16.27 -2.11
C GLY A 28 -1.32 16.24 -1.01
N VAL A 29 -1.59 15.08 -0.41
CA VAL A 29 -2.59 14.89 0.65
C VAL A 29 -1.93 14.48 1.96
N ARG A 30 -2.69 14.52 3.07
CA ARG A 30 -2.22 14.01 4.36
C ARG A 30 -2.30 12.49 4.42
N LYS A 31 -1.37 11.84 5.11
CA LYS A 31 -1.26 10.37 5.25
C LYS A 31 -2.57 9.72 5.75
N GLU A 32 -3.27 10.39 6.64
CA GLU A 32 -4.51 9.90 7.25
C GLU A 32 -5.64 9.72 6.23
N ARG A 33 -5.55 10.42 5.08
CA ARG A 33 -6.48 10.27 3.95
C ARG A 33 -6.20 9.01 3.12
N ILE A 34 -5.02 8.41 3.26
CA ILE A 34 -4.64 7.18 2.56
C ILE A 34 -4.91 6.00 3.49
N SER A 35 -5.83 5.11 3.11
CA SER A 35 -6.08 3.88 3.87
C SER A 35 -5.00 2.83 3.61
N ARG A 36 -4.85 1.86 4.53
CA ARG A 36 -3.97 0.69 4.31
C ARG A 36 -4.36 -0.09 3.05
N SER A 37 -5.66 -0.21 2.74
CA SER A 37 -6.12 -0.89 1.53
C SER A 37 -5.71 -0.18 0.24
N MET A 38 -5.67 1.16 0.23
CA MET A 38 -5.13 1.94 -0.89
C MET A 38 -3.63 1.69 -1.07
N ALA A 39 -2.87 1.65 0.01
CA ALA A 39 -1.44 1.34 -0.03
C ALA A 39 -1.18 -0.07 -0.59
N VAL A 40 -1.92 -1.08 -0.14
CA VAL A 40 -1.83 -2.45 -0.68
C VAL A 40 -2.17 -2.47 -2.18
N LYS A 41 -3.25 -1.79 -2.59
CA LYS A 41 -3.64 -1.71 -4.01
C LYS A 41 -2.58 -1.02 -4.86
N HIS A 42 -1.92 0.01 -4.32
CA HIS A 42 -0.81 0.70 -4.97
C HIS A 42 0.40 -0.23 -5.16
N LEU A 43 0.82 -0.95 -4.12
CA LEU A 43 1.91 -1.93 -4.21
C LEU A 43 1.62 -3.03 -5.25
N TYR A 44 0.39 -3.55 -5.25
CA TYR A 44 -0.02 -4.55 -6.24
C TYR A 44 -0.01 -4.00 -7.67
N HIS A 45 -0.42 -2.75 -7.85
CA HIS A 45 -0.34 -2.08 -9.15
C HIS A 45 1.11 -1.91 -9.62
N LEU A 46 2.01 -1.49 -8.74
CA LEU A 46 3.44 -1.38 -9.03
C LEU A 46 4.05 -2.73 -9.42
N SER A 47 3.76 -3.79 -8.64
CA SER A 47 4.21 -5.15 -8.94
C SER A 47 3.78 -5.60 -10.35
N LYS A 48 2.52 -5.33 -10.73
CA LYS A 48 2.03 -5.62 -12.09
C LYS A 48 2.74 -4.83 -13.18
N GLN A 49 3.10 -3.57 -12.94
CA GLN A 49 3.84 -2.77 -13.91
C GLN A 49 5.27 -3.29 -14.11
N VAL A 50 5.92 -3.73 -13.03
CA VAL A 50 7.25 -4.35 -13.09
C VAL A 50 7.20 -5.61 -13.96
N LEU A 51 6.24 -6.50 -13.71
CA LEU A 51 6.08 -7.73 -14.49
C LEU A 51 5.82 -7.47 -15.99
N LYS A 52 5.06 -6.42 -16.33
CA LYS A 52 4.80 -6.03 -17.72
C LYS A 52 6.02 -5.45 -18.45
N LYS A 53 6.96 -4.84 -17.72
CA LYS A 53 8.18 -4.26 -18.32
C LYS A 53 9.31 -5.28 -18.49
N SER A 54 9.23 -6.41 -17.80
CA SER A 54 10.21 -7.50 -17.87
C SER A 54 9.82 -8.61 -18.87
N SER A 55 8.72 -8.46 -19.59
CA SER A 55 8.30 -9.31 -20.73
C SER A 55 8.46 -8.56 -22.04
#